data_AF-A0A2U1ALI1-F1
#
_entry.id   AF-A0A2U1ALI1-F1
#
_cell.length_a   1.000
_cell.length_b   1.000
_cell.length_c   1.000
_cell.angle_alpha   90.00
_cell.angle_beta   90.00
_cell.angle_gamma   90.00
#
_symmetry.space_group_name_H-M   'P 1'
#
loop_
_entity.id
_entity.type
_entity.pdbx_description
1 polymer ?
#
loop_
_entity_poly.entity_id
_entity_poly.type
_entity_poly.pdbx_seq_one_letter_code
_entity_poly.pdbx_strand_id
1 'polypeptide(L)'
;MKNLIGIFLIAAIAAVGLYGLHTYNQKKEREAQLEIARLEQQKLEEERRREEALKKAEAEKRRLAEEQQRREEALKKAEAEKRRLAEEQQRREEALKKAEAEKRRLAEEQQRREEALKKAEAEKRRLAEEQQRREEALKKAEAEKRRLAEEQQRREEALKKAEAEKRRLAEEQQRREEALKKAEAEKRRLAEEQQRREEALKKAEQAKCFQANLAIAKKALRRINVRRYNTPVKELVKFQQYIELLNPPEDILSLAQDLPKIAAAIRMPSNQTALSQLPKDCFRMPRCTTCGGFGRETRMDSHKMTSVVCDSCDGTGILQKKEPRVAHGGISPKVYYVKMSAGTVFDLQSAQQAFKNRTEQLSGWLDMQ
;
A
#
# COMPACT_ATOMS: atom_id res chain seq x y z
N MET A 1 -30.81 -55.84 210.20
CA MET A 1 -29.76 -54.97 209.60
C MET A 1 -28.83 -55.67 208.59
N LYS A 2 -28.63 -57.00 208.62
CA LYS A 2 -27.75 -57.69 207.65
C LYS A 2 -28.29 -57.79 206.22
N ASN A 3 -29.61 -57.75 206.00
CA ASN A 3 -30.21 -57.88 204.66
C ASN A 3 -30.18 -56.58 203.82
N LEU A 4 -30.03 -55.40 204.43
CA LEU A 4 -29.96 -54.14 203.67
C LEU A 4 -28.60 -53.92 203.01
N ILE A 5 -27.50 -54.26 203.70
CA ILE A 5 -26.13 -54.09 203.21
C ILE A 5 -25.87 -54.98 201.98
N GLY A 6 -26.44 -56.20 201.96
CA GLY A 6 -26.38 -57.09 200.80
C GLY A 6 -27.07 -56.50 199.57
N ILE A 7 -28.23 -55.84 199.74
CA ILE A 7 -28.98 -55.21 198.63
C ILE A 7 -28.21 -54.02 198.06
N PHE A 8 -27.58 -53.18 198.90
CA PHE A 8 -26.76 -52.05 198.43
C PHE A 8 -25.47 -52.51 197.72
N LEU A 9 -24.83 -53.58 198.17
CA LEU A 9 -23.67 -54.16 197.48
C LEU A 9 -24.05 -54.73 196.10
N ILE A 10 -25.18 -55.43 196.01
CA ILE A 10 -25.72 -55.94 194.74
C ILE A 10 -26.08 -54.76 193.80
N ALA A 11 -26.71 -53.72 194.33
CA ALA A 11 -27.05 -52.52 193.56
C ALA A 11 -25.81 -51.76 193.07
N ALA A 12 -24.75 -51.67 193.88
CA ALA A 12 -23.49 -51.04 193.50
C ALA A 12 -22.76 -51.83 192.39
N ILE A 13 -22.72 -53.17 192.50
CA ILE A 13 -22.14 -54.05 191.47
C ILE A 13 -22.95 -53.97 190.18
N ALA A 14 -24.29 -53.95 190.28
CA ALA A 14 -25.17 -53.78 189.13
C ALA A 14 -25.00 -52.39 188.47
N ALA A 15 -24.83 -51.32 189.25
CA ALA A 15 -24.59 -49.98 188.73
C ALA A 15 -23.25 -49.88 188.00
N VAL A 16 -22.19 -50.47 188.54
CA VAL A 16 -20.86 -50.54 187.88
C VAL A 16 -20.92 -51.40 186.61
N GLY A 17 -21.63 -52.54 186.65
CA GLY A 17 -21.83 -53.41 185.49
C GLY A 17 -22.63 -52.74 184.37
N LEU A 18 -23.71 -52.02 184.71
CA LEU A 18 -24.51 -51.25 183.77
C LEU A 18 -23.73 -50.05 183.21
N TYR A 19 -22.91 -49.38 184.02
CA TYR A 19 -22.04 -48.30 183.56
C TYR A 19 -20.94 -48.82 182.62
N GLY A 20 -20.32 -49.96 182.94
CA GLY A 20 -19.37 -50.65 182.07
C GLY A 20 -20.00 -51.10 180.74
N LEU A 21 -21.21 -51.65 180.78
CA LEU A 21 -21.95 -52.05 179.58
C LEU A 21 -22.40 -50.84 178.74
N HIS A 22 -22.82 -49.74 179.38
CA HIS A 22 -23.19 -48.49 178.70
C HIS A 22 -21.98 -47.86 178.02
N THR A 23 -20.84 -47.76 178.69
CA THR A 23 -19.59 -47.23 178.12
C THR A 23 -19.03 -48.14 177.01
N TYR A 24 -19.16 -49.46 177.15
CA TYR A 24 -18.82 -50.43 176.12
C TYR A 24 -19.73 -50.32 174.89
N ASN A 25 -21.06 -50.27 175.08
CA ASN A 25 -22.03 -50.08 173.99
C ASN A 25 -21.82 -48.73 173.29
N GLN A 26 -21.61 -47.65 174.05
CA GLN A 26 -21.34 -46.32 173.50
C GLN A 26 -20.02 -46.28 172.70
N LYS A 27 -18.98 -47.01 173.13
CA LYS A 27 -17.73 -47.16 172.35
C LYS A 27 -17.95 -47.92 171.05
N LYS A 28 -18.68 -49.04 171.11
CA LYS A 28 -19.01 -49.86 169.94
C LYS A 28 -19.87 -49.09 168.91
N GLU A 29 -20.82 -48.29 169.39
CA GLU A 29 -21.62 -47.39 168.55
C GLU A 29 -20.77 -46.32 167.87
N ARG A 30 -19.81 -45.70 168.58
CA ARG A 30 -18.89 -44.72 168.00
C ARG A 30 -17.97 -45.34 166.94
N GLU A 31 -17.47 -46.55 167.17
CA GLU A 31 -16.66 -47.28 166.19
C GLU A 31 -17.47 -47.63 164.94
N ALA A 32 -18.72 -48.10 165.10
CA ALA A 32 -19.64 -48.33 163.99
C ALA A 32 -19.96 -47.03 163.22
N GLN A 33 -20.20 -45.91 163.92
CA GLN A 33 -20.42 -44.60 163.30
C GLN A 33 -19.18 -44.10 162.56
N LEU A 34 -17.99 -44.27 163.11
CA LEU A 34 -16.73 -43.89 162.46
C LEU A 34 -16.49 -44.71 161.20
N GLU A 35 -16.81 -46.01 161.22
CA GLU A 35 -16.68 -46.88 160.06
C GLU A 35 -17.69 -46.52 158.96
N ILE A 36 -18.95 -46.23 159.33
CA ILE A 36 -19.96 -45.69 158.40
C ILE A 36 -19.47 -44.37 157.78
N ALA A 37 -18.96 -43.44 158.59
CA ALA A 37 -18.45 -42.16 158.12
C ALA A 37 -17.24 -42.32 157.17
N ARG A 38 -16.35 -43.29 157.42
CA ARG A 38 -15.22 -43.63 156.53
C ARG A 38 -15.71 -44.17 155.19
N LEU A 39 -16.67 -45.10 155.21
CA LEU A 39 -17.24 -45.67 153.98
C LEU A 39 -17.98 -44.61 153.16
N GLU A 40 -18.68 -43.68 153.82
CA GLU A 40 -19.30 -42.53 153.16
C GLU A 40 -18.25 -41.60 152.54
N GLN A 41 -17.16 -41.28 153.25
CA GLN A 41 -16.05 -40.51 152.68
C GLN A 41 -15.39 -41.21 151.49
N GLN A 42 -15.16 -42.53 151.56
CA GLN A 42 -14.61 -43.31 150.44
C GLN A 42 -15.54 -43.30 149.23
N LYS A 43 -16.86 -43.48 149.43
CA LYS A 43 -17.84 -43.41 148.36
C LYS A 43 -17.88 -42.03 147.71
N LEU A 44 -17.86 -40.96 148.51
CA LEU A 44 -17.83 -39.59 148.01
C LEU A 44 -16.54 -39.31 147.23
N GLU A 45 -15.38 -39.79 147.71
CA GLU A 45 -14.11 -39.65 146.99
C GLU A 45 -14.11 -40.45 145.68
N GLU A 46 -14.66 -41.67 145.68
CA GLU A 46 -14.80 -42.47 144.48
C GLU A 46 -15.75 -41.82 143.46
N GLU A 47 -16.89 -41.29 143.92
CA GLU A 47 -17.84 -40.55 143.08
C GLU A 47 -17.19 -39.31 142.48
N ARG A 48 -16.45 -38.53 143.28
CA ARG A 48 -15.67 -37.38 142.79
C ARG A 48 -14.63 -37.78 141.75
N ARG A 49 -13.89 -38.87 141.98
CA ARG A 49 -12.91 -39.39 140.99
C ARG A 49 -13.59 -39.82 139.69
N ARG A 50 -14.76 -40.47 139.78
CA ARG A 50 -15.56 -40.84 138.60
C ARG A 50 -16.08 -39.61 137.85
N GLU A 51 -16.58 -38.60 138.56
CA GLU A 51 -17.05 -37.35 137.96
C GLU A 51 -15.89 -36.60 137.27
N GLU A 52 -14.72 -36.52 137.91
CA GLU A 52 -13.51 -35.93 137.31
C GLU A 52 -13.04 -36.70 136.08
N ALA A 53 -13.10 -38.04 136.11
CA ALA A 53 -12.77 -38.88 134.96
C ALA A 53 -13.76 -38.67 133.80
N LEU A 54 -15.06 -38.57 134.08
CA LEU A 54 -16.09 -38.26 133.08
C LEU A 54 -15.87 -36.87 132.48
N LYS A 55 -15.61 -35.85 133.30
CA LYS A 55 -15.30 -34.49 132.83
C LYS A 55 -14.06 -34.46 131.94
N LYS A 56 -13.00 -35.20 132.29
CA LYS A 56 -11.80 -35.32 131.45
C LYS A 56 -12.11 -36.01 130.12
N ALA A 57 -12.87 -37.11 130.14
CA ALA A 57 -13.25 -37.83 128.92
C ALA A 57 -14.15 -36.98 128.01
N GLU A 58 -15.07 -36.20 128.56
CA GLU A 58 -15.90 -35.26 127.78
C GLU A 58 -15.07 -34.11 127.19
N ALA A 59 -14.12 -33.56 127.95
CA ALA A 59 -13.20 -32.54 127.47
C ALA A 59 -12.30 -33.07 126.34
N GLU A 60 -11.81 -34.31 126.45
CA GLU A 60 -11.04 -34.97 125.40
C GLU A 60 -11.89 -35.22 124.14
N LYS A 61 -13.12 -35.73 124.29
CA LYS A 61 -14.06 -35.88 123.16
C LYS A 61 -14.32 -34.55 122.45
N ARG A 62 -14.53 -33.46 123.20
CA ARG A 62 -14.71 -32.12 122.61
C ARG A 62 -13.45 -31.66 121.85
N ARG A 63 -12.26 -31.86 122.42
CA ARG A 63 -10.99 -31.53 121.75
C ARG A 63 -10.81 -32.31 120.45
N LEU A 64 -11.08 -33.62 120.46
CA LEU A 64 -11.00 -34.46 119.27
C LEU A 64 -12.01 -34.03 118.20
N ALA A 65 -13.24 -33.68 118.58
CA ALA A 65 -14.24 -33.15 117.66
C ALA A 65 -13.81 -31.81 117.03
N GLU A 66 -13.28 -30.88 117.83
CA GLU A 66 -12.73 -29.61 117.33
C GLU A 66 -11.55 -29.83 116.39
N GLU A 67 -10.66 -30.78 116.70
CA GLU A 67 -9.53 -31.13 115.84
C GLU A 67 -10.01 -31.73 114.50
N GLN A 68 -10.99 -32.63 114.54
CA GLN A 68 -11.61 -33.18 113.33
C GLN A 68 -12.24 -32.09 112.48
N GLN A 69 -13.00 -31.17 113.08
CA GLN A 69 -13.59 -30.04 112.36
C GLN A 69 -12.52 -29.16 111.71
N ARG A 70 -11.43 -28.84 112.42
CA ARG A 70 -10.30 -28.07 111.85
C ARG A 70 -9.64 -28.79 110.68
N ARG A 71 -9.49 -30.11 110.76
CA ARG A 71 -8.94 -30.92 109.65
C ARG A 71 -9.87 -30.91 108.44
N GLU A 72 -11.17 -31.06 108.63
CA GLU A 72 -12.15 -30.97 107.55
C GLU A 72 -12.16 -29.59 106.88
N GLU A 73 -12.11 -28.51 107.67
CA GLU A 73 -12.01 -27.15 107.13
C GLU A 73 -10.72 -26.93 106.36
N ALA A 74 -9.59 -27.47 106.83
CA ALA A 74 -8.31 -27.42 106.12
C ALA A 74 -8.38 -28.18 104.79
N LEU A 75 -8.99 -29.37 104.77
CA LEU A 75 -9.19 -30.14 103.55
C LEU A 75 -10.08 -29.40 102.54
N LYS A 76 -11.21 -28.83 102.99
CA LYS A 76 -12.09 -28.02 102.14
C LYS A 76 -11.36 -26.81 101.53
N LYS A 77 -10.52 -26.13 102.32
CA LYS A 77 -9.69 -25.01 101.83
C LYS A 77 -8.68 -25.49 100.78
N ALA A 78 -7.99 -26.60 101.03
CA ALA A 78 -7.03 -27.17 100.09
C ALA A 78 -7.69 -27.61 98.78
N GLU A 79 -8.88 -28.21 98.82
CA GLU A 79 -9.65 -28.56 97.62
C GLU A 79 -10.11 -27.33 96.84
N ALA A 80 -10.58 -26.28 97.53
CA ALA A 80 -10.95 -25.03 96.90
C ALA A 80 -9.75 -24.35 96.22
N GLU A 81 -8.58 -24.38 96.85
CA GLU A 81 -7.33 -23.86 96.28
C GLU A 81 -6.91 -24.66 95.05
N LYS A 82 -6.94 -26.00 95.11
CA LYS A 82 -6.67 -26.86 93.94
C LYS A 82 -7.60 -26.56 92.78
N ARG A 83 -8.90 -26.36 93.02
CA ARG A 83 -9.86 -25.97 91.98
C ARG A 83 -9.53 -24.62 91.37
N ARG A 84 -9.20 -23.61 92.19
CA ARG A 84 -8.80 -22.29 91.70
C ARG A 84 -7.54 -22.34 90.84
N LEU A 85 -6.52 -23.11 91.26
CA LEU A 85 -5.29 -23.28 90.48
C LEU A 85 -5.56 -23.99 89.15
N ALA A 86 -6.42 -25.00 89.13
CA ALA A 86 -6.82 -25.68 87.89
C ALA A 86 -7.57 -24.73 86.92
N GLU A 87 -8.50 -23.92 87.42
CA GLU A 87 -9.20 -22.91 86.61
C GLU A 87 -8.24 -21.84 86.07
N GLU A 88 -7.26 -21.41 86.87
CA GLU A 88 -6.25 -20.45 86.44
C GLU A 88 -5.35 -21.05 85.34
N GLN A 89 -4.93 -22.31 85.50
CA GLN A 89 -4.16 -23.02 84.47
C GLN A 89 -4.96 -23.13 83.16
N GLN A 90 -6.24 -23.51 83.23
CA GLN A 90 -7.08 -23.58 82.04
C GLN A 90 -7.21 -22.22 81.34
N ARG A 91 -7.41 -21.13 82.09
CA ARG A 91 -7.48 -19.78 81.53
C ARG A 91 -6.17 -19.37 80.85
N ARG A 92 -5.02 -19.73 81.44
CA ARG A 92 -3.70 -19.48 80.84
C ARG A 92 -3.52 -20.26 79.54
N GLU A 93 -3.90 -21.53 79.50
CA GLU A 93 -3.85 -22.34 78.28
C GLU A 93 -4.75 -21.78 77.17
N GLU A 94 -5.97 -21.36 77.50
CA GLU A 94 -6.88 -20.74 76.54
C GLU A 94 -6.32 -19.41 76.00
N ALA A 95 -5.70 -18.59 76.87
CA ALA A 95 -5.03 -17.35 76.46
C ALA A 95 -3.85 -17.64 75.52
N LEU A 96 -3.03 -18.66 75.81
CA LEU A 96 -1.92 -19.07 74.95
C LEU A 96 -2.42 -19.56 73.58
N LYS A 97 -3.48 -20.39 73.54
CA LYS A 97 -4.10 -20.84 72.28
C LYS A 97 -4.61 -19.67 71.44
N LYS A 98 -5.26 -18.68 72.07
CA LYS A 98 -5.73 -17.46 71.38
C LYS A 98 -4.56 -16.65 70.82
N ALA A 99 -3.50 -16.46 71.60
CA ALA A 99 -2.31 -15.73 71.16
C ALA A 99 -1.59 -16.44 70.00
N GLU A 100 -1.50 -17.77 70.01
CA GLU A 100 -0.92 -18.54 68.91
C GLU A 100 -1.78 -18.42 67.63
N ALA A 101 -3.11 -18.52 67.76
CA ALA A 101 -4.03 -18.34 66.66
C ALA A 101 -3.92 -16.94 66.04
N GLU A 102 -3.82 -15.90 66.87
CA GLU A 102 -3.62 -14.53 66.41
C GLU A 102 -2.28 -14.35 65.67
N LYS A 103 -1.18 -14.90 66.21
CA LYS A 103 0.12 -14.90 65.52
C LYS A 103 0.05 -15.57 64.15
N ARG A 104 -0.64 -16.72 64.04
CA ARG A 104 -0.85 -17.41 62.75
C ARG A 104 -1.63 -16.54 61.76
N ARG A 105 -2.72 -15.90 62.21
CA ARG A 105 -3.51 -15.01 61.35
C ARG A 105 -2.70 -13.81 60.86
N LEU A 106 -1.91 -13.19 61.74
CA LEU A 106 -1.03 -12.07 61.36
C LEU A 106 0.04 -12.51 60.35
N ALA A 107 0.63 -13.70 60.52
CA ALA A 107 1.60 -14.25 59.58
C ALA A 107 0.97 -14.52 58.19
N GLU A 108 -0.23 -15.11 58.15
CA GLU A 108 -0.98 -15.31 56.90
C GLU A 108 -1.33 -13.99 56.21
N GLU A 109 -1.72 -12.97 56.99
CA GLU A 109 -2.00 -11.63 56.45
C GLU A 109 -0.74 -10.98 55.85
N GLN A 110 0.40 -11.09 56.53
CA GLN A 110 1.69 -10.63 56.02
C GLN A 110 2.06 -11.32 54.71
N GLN A 111 1.93 -12.65 54.64
CA GLN A 111 2.18 -13.40 53.40
C GLN A 111 1.27 -12.94 52.25
N ARG A 112 -0.03 -12.75 52.50
CA ARG A 112 -0.96 -12.22 51.48
C ARG A 112 -0.57 -10.83 51.00
N ARG A 113 -0.12 -9.95 51.90
CA ARG A 113 0.36 -8.60 51.53
C ARG A 113 1.63 -8.67 50.68
N GLU A 114 2.59 -9.54 51.02
CA GLU A 114 3.81 -9.75 50.23
C GLU A 114 3.49 -10.29 48.83
N GLU A 115 2.58 -11.26 48.71
CA GLU A 115 2.13 -11.78 47.42
C GLU A 115 1.44 -10.70 46.58
N ALA A 116 0.61 -9.86 47.19
CA ALA A 116 -0.04 -8.75 46.50
C ALA A 116 0.98 -7.72 45.99
N LEU A 117 2.01 -7.41 46.78
CA LEU A 117 3.11 -6.53 46.36
C LEU A 117 3.90 -7.11 45.19
N LYS A 118 4.26 -8.40 45.26
CA LYS A 118 4.94 -9.10 44.15
C LYS A 118 4.13 -9.08 42.86
N LYS A 119 2.81 -9.29 42.94
CA LYS A 119 1.91 -9.21 41.78
C LYS A 119 1.87 -7.80 41.20
N ALA A 120 1.73 -6.78 42.05
CA ALA A 120 1.72 -5.38 41.61
C ALA A 120 3.04 -4.95 40.95
N GLU A 121 4.18 -5.41 41.48
CA GLU A 121 5.49 -5.14 40.89
C GLU A 121 5.66 -5.83 39.53
N ALA A 122 5.23 -7.10 39.41
CA ALA A 122 5.22 -7.82 38.15
C ALA A 122 4.34 -7.14 37.10
N GLU A 123 3.16 -6.63 37.49
CA GLU A 123 2.27 -5.89 36.59
C GLU A 123 2.89 -4.58 36.12
N LYS A 124 3.48 -3.79 37.03
CA LYS A 124 4.23 -2.57 36.68
C LYS A 124 5.33 -2.85 35.66
N ARG A 125 6.09 -3.94 35.86
CA ARG A 125 7.15 -4.35 34.94
C ARG A 125 6.58 -4.70 33.56
N ARG A 126 5.48 -5.45 33.49
CA ARG A 126 4.83 -5.80 32.22
C ARG A 126 4.33 -4.55 31.48
N LEU A 127 3.73 -3.59 32.19
CA LEU A 127 3.27 -2.33 31.61
C LEU A 127 4.44 -1.49 31.07
N ALA A 128 5.56 -1.43 31.79
CA ALA A 128 6.76 -0.74 31.32
C ALA A 128 7.34 -1.40 30.05
N GLU A 129 7.43 -2.74 30.01
CA GLU A 129 7.88 -3.47 28.82
C GLU A 129 6.93 -3.25 27.63
N GLU A 130 5.61 -3.19 27.86
CA GLU A 130 4.65 -2.88 26.81
C GLU A 130 4.79 -1.45 26.27
N GLN A 131 4.98 -0.47 27.16
CA GLN A 131 5.25 0.92 26.75
C GLN A 131 6.52 1.03 25.90
N GLN A 132 7.61 0.37 26.32
CA GLN A 132 8.85 0.36 25.54
C GLN A 132 8.63 -0.24 24.14
N ARG A 133 7.90 -1.36 24.03
CA ARG A 133 7.58 -1.97 22.73
C ARG A 133 6.76 -1.04 21.84
N ARG A 134 5.81 -0.30 22.40
CA ARG A 134 5.00 0.69 21.67
C ARG A 134 5.88 1.85 21.17
N GLU A 135 6.77 2.37 22.00
CA GLU A 135 7.72 3.42 21.59
C GLU A 135 8.66 2.95 20.46
N GLU A 136 9.20 1.72 20.56
CA GLU A 136 10.03 1.14 19.52
C GLU A 136 9.25 0.96 18.20
N ALA A 137 7.99 0.53 18.27
CA ALA A 137 7.13 0.41 17.10
C ALA A 137 6.85 1.77 16.44
N LEU A 138 6.60 2.82 17.24
CA LEU A 138 6.43 4.19 16.75
C LEU A 138 7.69 4.72 16.06
N LYS A 139 8.87 4.53 16.67
CA LYS A 139 10.16 4.91 16.07
C LYS A 139 10.39 4.21 14.73
N LYS A 140 10.07 2.91 14.63
CA LYS A 140 10.18 2.16 13.37
C LYS A 140 9.22 2.71 12.30
N ALA A 141 7.97 2.96 12.66
CA ALA A 141 6.98 3.52 11.75
C ALA A 141 7.37 4.92 11.25
N GLU A 142 7.92 5.77 12.11
CA GLU A 142 8.42 7.10 11.74
C GLU A 142 9.63 7.00 10.80
N ALA A 143 10.57 6.10 11.08
CA ALA A 143 11.71 5.84 10.20
C ALA A 143 11.27 5.33 8.81
N GLU A 144 10.26 4.45 8.75
CA GLU A 144 9.68 3.96 7.50
C GLU A 144 9.01 5.08 6.71
N LYS A 145 8.19 5.93 7.36
CA LYS A 145 7.61 7.11 6.73
C LYS A 145 8.67 8.02 6.13
N ARG A 146 9.76 8.27 6.85
CA ARG A 146 10.87 9.09 6.36
C ARG A 146 11.54 8.46 5.13
N ARG A 147 11.78 7.14 5.13
CA ARG A 147 12.33 6.43 3.97
C ARG A 147 11.41 6.51 2.75
N LEU A 148 10.10 6.34 2.94
CA LEU A 148 9.12 6.45 1.84
C LEU A 148 9.08 7.88 1.26
N ALA A 149 9.15 8.90 2.11
CA ALA A 149 9.21 10.29 1.66
C ALA A 149 10.49 10.58 0.85
N GLU A 150 11.65 10.10 1.32
CA GLU A 150 12.91 10.22 0.58
C GLU A 150 12.87 9.48 -0.77
N GLU A 151 12.24 8.30 -0.82
CA GLU A 151 12.05 7.55 -2.07
C GLU A 151 11.15 8.30 -3.05
N GLN A 152 10.04 8.87 -2.57
CA GLN A 152 9.16 9.71 -3.40
C GLN A 152 9.90 10.92 -3.98
N GLN A 153 10.68 11.63 -3.17
CA GLN A 153 11.50 12.74 -3.65
C GLN A 153 12.48 12.32 -4.75
N ARG A 154 13.17 11.18 -4.58
CA ARG A 154 14.08 10.65 -5.62
C ARG A 154 13.34 10.31 -6.91
N ARG A 155 12.13 9.74 -6.82
CA ARG A 155 11.30 9.44 -8.00
C ARG A 155 10.87 10.73 -8.72
N GLU A 156 10.45 11.76 -7.99
CA GLU A 156 10.10 13.06 -8.56
C GLU A 156 11.30 13.72 -9.25
N GLU A 157 12.48 13.68 -8.64
CA GLU A 157 13.71 14.19 -9.26
C GLU A 157 14.08 13.42 -10.54
N ALA A 158 13.93 12.10 -10.53
CA ALA A 158 14.17 11.26 -11.71
C ALA A 158 13.20 11.60 -12.85
N LEU A 159 11.91 11.83 -12.54
CA LEU A 159 10.91 12.26 -13.52
C LEU A 159 11.25 13.64 -14.10
N LYS A 160 11.64 14.61 -13.26
CA LYS A 160 12.08 15.94 -13.73
C LYS A 160 13.28 15.85 -14.67
N LYS A 161 14.27 15.02 -14.33
CA LYS A 161 15.44 14.78 -15.21
C LYS A 161 15.04 14.16 -16.54
N ALA A 162 14.17 13.16 -16.53
CA ALA A 162 13.68 12.51 -17.75
C ALA A 162 12.87 13.48 -18.63
N GLU A 163 12.05 14.36 -18.04
CA GLU A 163 11.32 15.39 -18.79
C GLU A 163 12.28 16.42 -19.41
N ALA A 164 13.30 16.85 -18.66
CA ALA A 164 14.32 17.76 -19.18
C ALA A 164 15.10 17.13 -20.34
N GLU A 165 15.46 15.85 -20.25
CA GLU A 165 16.13 15.11 -21.33
C GLU A 165 15.24 15.02 -22.58
N LYS A 166 13.96 14.68 -22.43
CA LYS A 166 13.00 14.67 -23.54
C LYS A 166 12.90 16.02 -24.24
N ARG A 167 12.87 17.13 -23.48
CA ARG A 167 12.87 18.49 -24.05
C ARG A 167 14.14 18.76 -24.85
N ARG A 168 15.32 18.40 -24.32
CA ARG A 168 16.59 18.58 -25.04
C ARG A 168 16.64 17.76 -26.34
N LEU A 169 16.16 16.52 -26.31
CA LEU A 169 16.09 15.67 -27.52
C LEU A 169 15.13 16.25 -28.57
N ALA A 170 13.98 16.78 -28.15
CA ALA A 170 13.04 17.45 -29.06
C ALA A 170 13.65 18.70 -29.70
N GLU A 171 14.35 19.54 -28.92
CA GLU A 171 15.06 20.71 -29.44
C GLU A 171 16.18 20.31 -30.44
N GLU A 172 16.91 19.22 -30.15
CA GLU A 172 17.93 18.72 -31.06
C GLU A 172 17.33 18.21 -32.37
N GLN A 173 16.22 17.48 -32.30
CA GLN A 173 15.48 17.03 -33.49
C GLN A 173 15.02 18.23 -34.33
N GLN A 174 14.44 19.26 -33.71
CA GLN A 174 14.02 20.47 -34.41
C GLN A 174 15.19 21.16 -35.12
N ARG A 175 16.35 21.28 -34.45
CA ARG A 175 17.57 21.85 -35.07
C ARG A 175 18.05 21.03 -36.26
N ARG A 176 17.98 19.69 -36.18
CA ARG A 176 18.34 18.79 -37.29
C ARG A 176 17.39 18.95 -38.48
N GLU A 177 16.09 19.04 -38.24
CA GLU A 177 15.09 19.30 -39.28
C GLU A 177 15.30 20.65 -39.97
N GLU A 178 15.59 21.70 -39.19
CA GLU A 178 15.92 23.02 -39.74
C GLU A 178 17.19 23.00 -40.59
N ALA A 179 18.22 22.25 -40.16
CA ALA A 179 19.45 22.09 -40.93
C ALA A 179 19.19 21.33 -42.26
N LEU A 180 18.36 20.28 -42.24
CA LEU A 180 17.96 19.55 -43.45
C LEU A 180 17.20 20.46 -44.42
N LYS A 181 16.21 21.24 -43.94
CA LYS A 181 15.48 22.21 -44.76
C LYS A 181 16.40 23.24 -45.41
N LYS A 182 17.41 23.73 -44.68
CA LYS A 182 18.41 24.66 -45.23
C LYS A 182 19.26 23.99 -46.32
N ALA A 183 19.71 22.75 -46.10
CA ALA A 183 20.49 22.00 -47.09
C ALA A 183 19.68 21.69 -48.36
N GLU A 184 18.39 21.36 -48.24
CA GLU A 184 17.49 21.16 -49.38
C GLU A 184 17.27 22.46 -50.16
N ALA A 185 17.08 23.58 -49.47
CA ALA A 185 16.95 24.89 -50.11
C ALA A 185 18.23 25.28 -50.87
N GLU A 186 19.41 25.01 -50.31
CA GLU A 186 20.69 25.25 -50.98
C GLU A 186 20.87 24.37 -52.23
N LYS A 187 20.55 23.06 -52.13
CA LYS A 187 20.55 22.16 -53.29
C LYS A 187 19.64 22.67 -54.41
N ARG A 188 18.43 23.15 -54.06
CA ARG A 188 17.50 23.71 -55.04
C ARG A 188 18.06 24.97 -55.71
N ARG A 189 18.68 25.88 -54.95
CA ARG A 189 19.35 27.07 -55.51
C ARG A 189 20.49 26.70 -56.46
N LEU A 190 21.32 25.72 -56.09
CA LEU A 190 22.40 25.23 -56.95
C LEU A 190 21.87 24.60 -58.25
N ALA A 191 20.77 23.82 -58.18
CA ALA A 191 20.13 23.26 -59.37
C ALA A 191 19.55 24.36 -60.29
N GLU A 192 18.90 25.38 -59.73
CA GLU A 192 18.41 26.54 -60.49
C GLU A 192 19.56 27.32 -61.14
N GLU A 193 20.69 27.49 -60.45
CA GLU A 193 21.88 28.13 -61.02
C GLU A 193 22.48 27.31 -62.17
N GLN A 194 22.57 25.99 -62.01
CA GLN A 194 23.01 25.09 -63.09
C GLN A 194 22.10 25.19 -64.31
N GLN A 195 20.78 25.16 -64.12
CA GLN A 195 19.82 25.33 -65.22
C GLN A 195 20.01 26.67 -65.94
N ARG A 196 20.19 27.78 -65.20
CA ARG A 196 20.48 29.10 -65.80
C ARG A 196 21.78 29.11 -66.61
N ARG A 197 22.83 28.43 -66.12
CA ARG A 197 24.10 28.28 -66.86
C ARG A 197 23.92 27.47 -68.14
N GLU A 198 23.18 26.36 -68.09
CA GLU A 198 22.86 25.56 -69.29
C GLU A 198 22.04 26.36 -70.31
N GLU A 199 21.05 27.12 -69.85
CA GLU A 199 20.26 28.01 -70.72
C GLU A 199 21.12 29.11 -71.35
N ALA A 200 22.05 29.71 -70.58
CA ALA A 200 22.99 30.69 -71.10
C ALA A 200 23.95 30.08 -72.14
N LEU A 201 24.44 28.85 -71.92
CA LEU A 201 25.26 28.12 -72.88
C LEU A 201 24.48 27.84 -74.18
N LYS A 202 23.24 27.35 -74.08
CA LYS A 202 22.36 27.14 -75.24
C LYS A 202 22.15 28.44 -76.02
N LYS A 203 21.88 29.56 -75.34
CA LYS A 203 21.76 30.89 -75.97
C LYS A 203 23.06 31.31 -76.67
N ALA A 204 24.22 31.08 -76.04
CA ALA A 204 25.52 31.38 -76.63
C ALA A 204 25.82 30.52 -77.87
N GLU A 205 25.46 29.24 -77.85
CA GLU A 205 25.55 28.34 -79.01
C GLU A 205 24.62 28.77 -80.15
N GLN A 206 23.38 29.13 -79.84
CA GLN A 206 22.43 29.70 -80.81
C GLN A 206 22.98 30.98 -81.43
N ALA A 207 23.56 31.88 -80.62
CA ALA A 207 24.19 33.11 -81.12
C ALA A 207 25.40 32.82 -82.03
N LYS A 208 26.24 31.83 -81.70
CA LYS A 208 27.34 31.38 -82.57
C LYS A 208 26.83 30.83 -83.91
N CYS A 209 25.78 29.99 -83.87
CA CYS A 209 25.14 29.46 -85.08
C CYS A 209 24.56 30.59 -85.95
N PHE A 210 23.88 31.56 -85.33
CA PHE A 210 23.36 32.75 -86.01
C PHE A 210 24.47 33.58 -86.65
N GLN A 211 25.57 33.85 -85.95
CA GLN A 211 26.73 34.57 -86.50
C GLN A 211 27.38 33.80 -87.67
N ALA A 212 27.50 32.48 -87.58
CA ALA A 212 28.02 31.64 -88.65
C ALA A 212 27.13 31.72 -89.90
N ASN A 213 25.80 31.61 -89.72
CA ASN A 213 24.83 31.76 -90.81
C ASN A 213 24.86 33.16 -91.43
N LEU A 214 24.98 34.22 -90.62
CA LEU A 214 25.13 35.59 -91.09
C LEU A 214 26.42 35.76 -91.91
N ALA A 215 27.52 35.14 -91.51
CA ALA A 215 28.78 35.16 -92.27
C ALA A 215 28.66 34.44 -93.62
N ILE A 216 27.95 33.31 -93.68
CA ILE A 216 27.63 32.60 -94.92
C ILE A 216 26.76 33.48 -95.83
N ALA A 217 25.70 34.10 -95.29
CA ALA A 217 24.82 35.00 -96.04
C ALA A 217 25.57 36.22 -96.59
N LYS A 218 26.43 36.86 -95.79
CA LYS A 218 27.31 37.97 -96.23
C LYS A 218 28.26 37.53 -97.34
N LYS A 219 28.83 36.32 -97.28
CA LYS A 219 29.65 35.76 -98.38
C LYS A 219 28.83 35.50 -99.65
N ALA A 220 27.60 34.99 -99.51
CA ALA A 220 26.69 34.78 -100.64
C ALA A 220 26.31 36.12 -101.32
N LEU A 221 25.96 37.15 -100.55
CA LEU A 221 25.70 38.49 -101.06
C LEU A 221 26.91 39.10 -101.79
N ARG A 222 28.14 38.92 -101.27
CA ARG A 222 29.36 39.35 -101.99
C ARG A 222 29.56 38.61 -103.32
N ARG A 223 29.21 37.33 -103.43
CA ARG A 223 29.26 36.58 -104.71
C ARG A 223 28.21 37.08 -105.71
N ILE A 224 27.03 37.47 -105.24
CA ILE A 224 25.99 38.09 -106.08
C ILE A 224 26.48 39.46 -106.61
N ASN A 225 27.25 40.21 -105.81
CA ASN A 225 27.75 41.54 -106.20
C ASN A 225 28.90 41.54 -107.25
N VAL A 226 29.36 40.37 -107.72
CA VAL A 226 30.50 40.24 -108.68
C VAL A 226 30.08 39.57 -110.01
N ARG A 227 28.81 39.23 -110.23
CA ARG A 227 28.32 38.79 -111.56
C ARG A 227 27.17 39.67 -112.06
N ARG A 228 27.46 40.35 -113.19
CA ARG A 228 26.63 41.28 -113.97
C ARG A 228 25.12 40.94 -114.11
N TYR A 229 24.33 42.00 -113.88
CA TYR A 229 23.04 42.43 -114.49
C TYR A 229 21.69 41.73 -114.24
N ASN A 230 20.70 42.64 -114.08
CA ASN A 230 19.24 42.56 -114.25
C ASN A 230 18.32 42.10 -113.11
N THR A 231 17.88 43.11 -112.33
CA THR A 231 16.61 43.30 -111.58
C THR A 231 16.19 42.29 -110.49
N PRO A 232 15.56 42.73 -109.37
CA PRO A 232 15.30 44.09 -108.89
C PRO A 232 15.80 44.34 -107.45
N VAL A 233 16.21 45.58 -107.19
CA VAL A 233 16.59 46.12 -105.86
C VAL A 233 15.45 46.01 -104.81
N LYS A 234 14.21 45.70 -105.22
CA LYS A 234 13.04 45.56 -104.34
C LYS A 234 13.02 44.29 -103.48
N GLU A 235 13.59 43.18 -103.95
CA GLU A 235 13.64 41.92 -103.16
C GLU A 235 14.83 41.89 -102.19
N LEU A 236 15.94 42.57 -102.52
CA LEU A 236 17.08 42.72 -101.61
C LEU A 236 16.79 43.68 -100.44
N VAL A 237 15.97 44.72 -100.65
CA VAL A 237 15.47 45.56 -99.54
C VAL A 237 14.52 44.78 -98.65
N LYS A 238 13.63 43.93 -99.20
CA LYS A 238 12.83 43.00 -98.40
C LYS A 238 13.69 42.01 -97.62
N PHE A 239 14.78 41.49 -98.21
CA PHE A 239 15.72 40.59 -97.54
C PHE A 239 16.54 41.30 -96.45
N GLN A 240 16.93 42.56 -96.66
CA GLN A 240 17.61 43.39 -95.65
C GLN A 240 16.66 43.66 -94.47
N GLN A 241 15.40 43.96 -94.74
CA GLN A 241 14.35 44.15 -93.74
C GLN A 241 14.00 42.84 -93.00
N TYR A 242 14.08 41.69 -93.69
CA TYR A 242 13.96 40.37 -93.08
C TYR A 242 15.15 40.03 -92.16
N ILE A 243 16.37 40.48 -92.51
CA ILE A 243 17.56 40.32 -91.66
C ILE A 243 17.50 41.23 -90.42
N GLU A 244 16.92 42.43 -90.53
CA GLU A 244 16.64 43.29 -89.37
C GLU A 244 15.49 42.76 -88.49
N LEU A 245 14.45 42.14 -89.07
CA LEU A 245 13.40 41.40 -88.35
C LEU A 245 13.92 40.10 -87.69
N LEU A 246 14.97 39.48 -88.25
CA LEU A 246 15.65 38.32 -87.68
C LEU A 246 16.74 38.69 -86.68
N ASN A 247 16.96 39.98 -86.44
CA ASN A 247 17.70 40.47 -85.29
C ASN A 247 16.66 40.92 -84.27
N PRO A 248 16.08 40.04 -83.43
CA PRO A 248 15.22 40.51 -82.36
C PRO A 248 16.09 41.24 -81.32
N PRO A 249 15.99 42.58 -81.18
CA PRO A 249 16.02 43.13 -79.83
C PRO A 249 14.82 42.54 -79.07
N GLU A 250 15.01 42.40 -77.77
CA GLU A 250 14.03 42.06 -76.74
C GLU A 250 12.58 42.38 -77.15
N ASP A 251 11.76 41.35 -77.43
CA ASP A 251 10.30 41.29 -77.15
C ASP A 251 9.61 40.17 -77.96
N ILE A 252 9.59 38.97 -77.38
CA ILE A 252 8.84 37.79 -77.86
C ILE A 252 7.30 38.04 -77.84
N LEU A 253 6.85 39.16 -77.26
CA LEU A 253 5.43 39.53 -77.15
C LEU A 253 4.79 40.00 -78.47
N SER A 254 5.57 40.49 -79.46
CA SER A 254 5.00 40.91 -80.76
C SER A 254 4.64 39.73 -81.68
N LEU A 255 5.27 38.55 -81.50
CA LEU A 255 4.97 37.33 -82.26
C LEU A 255 3.60 36.72 -81.87
N ALA A 256 3.04 37.10 -80.71
CA ALA A 256 1.72 36.69 -80.28
C ALA A 256 0.58 37.37 -81.07
N GLN A 257 0.82 38.54 -81.66
CA GLN A 257 -0.20 39.28 -82.42
C GLN A 257 -0.42 38.75 -83.85
N ASP A 258 0.50 37.96 -84.39
CA ASP A 258 0.41 37.38 -85.75
C ASP A 258 -0.02 35.91 -85.77
N LEU A 259 -0.08 35.23 -84.61
CA LEU A 259 -0.69 33.90 -84.48
C LEU A 259 -2.12 33.80 -85.03
N PRO A 260 -3.01 34.81 -84.88
CA PRO A 260 -4.38 34.77 -85.43
C PRO A 260 -4.41 34.75 -86.97
N LYS A 261 -3.44 35.40 -87.65
CA LYS A 261 -3.33 35.40 -89.11
C LYS A 261 -2.83 34.05 -89.64
N ILE A 262 -1.92 33.40 -88.90
CA ILE A 262 -1.47 32.03 -89.17
C ILE A 262 -2.60 31.02 -88.91
N ALA A 263 -3.38 31.22 -87.84
CA ALA A 263 -4.56 30.40 -87.54
C ALA A 263 -5.71 30.57 -88.57
N ALA A 264 -5.84 31.75 -89.19
CA ALA A 264 -6.77 31.99 -90.29
C ALA A 264 -6.31 31.32 -91.61
N ALA A 265 -5.00 31.28 -91.89
CA ALA A 265 -4.44 30.56 -93.04
C ALA A 265 -4.59 29.02 -92.95
N ILE A 266 -4.69 28.48 -91.72
CA ILE A 266 -4.94 27.04 -91.47
C ILE A 266 -6.44 26.67 -91.61
N ARG A 267 -7.36 27.65 -91.64
CA ARG A 267 -8.82 27.45 -91.60
C ARG A 267 -9.55 27.41 -92.96
N MET A 268 -8.88 27.15 -94.08
CA MET A 268 -9.57 26.76 -95.33
C MET A 268 -8.88 25.59 -96.05
N PRO A 269 -9.65 24.73 -96.75
CA PRO A 269 -9.56 23.28 -96.55
C PRO A 269 -8.85 22.54 -97.70
N SER A 270 -8.74 21.22 -97.51
CA SER A 270 -8.32 20.18 -98.47
C SER A 270 -6.83 19.86 -98.55
N ASN A 271 -6.33 19.18 -97.51
CA ASN A 271 -5.64 17.89 -97.71
C ASN A 271 -5.58 17.13 -96.38
N GLN A 272 -6.62 16.34 -96.11
CA GLN A 272 -6.71 15.42 -94.99
C GLN A 272 -5.81 14.20 -95.26
N THR A 273 -4.51 14.27 -94.96
CA THR A 273 -3.68 13.04 -94.91
C THR A 273 -2.42 13.11 -94.04
N ALA A 274 -2.28 14.06 -93.11
CA ALA A 274 -1.07 14.15 -92.27
C ALA A 274 -1.31 14.50 -90.80
N LEU A 275 -2.44 14.06 -90.23
CA LEU A 275 -2.68 14.10 -88.76
C LEU A 275 -2.86 12.70 -88.15
N SER A 276 -2.34 11.67 -88.82
CA SER A 276 -2.30 10.30 -88.32
C SER A 276 -0.88 9.91 -87.92
N GLN A 277 -0.33 10.56 -86.90
CA GLN A 277 0.90 10.12 -86.20
C GLN A 277 1.04 10.85 -84.85
N LEU A 278 0.03 10.69 -84.00
CA LEU A 278 0.16 10.85 -82.56
C LEU A 278 -0.17 9.50 -81.90
N PRO A 279 0.70 8.93 -81.03
CA PRO A 279 0.46 7.63 -80.41
C PRO A 279 -0.84 7.65 -79.58
N LYS A 280 -1.79 6.76 -79.89
CA LYS A 280 -3.07 6.62 -79.16
C LYS A 280 -2.95 5.78 -77.87
N ASP A 281 -1.80 5.81 -77.21
CA ASP A 281 -1.57 4.98 -76.02
C ASP A 281 -1.88 5.69 -74.69
N CYS A 282 -2.29 6.95 -74.71
CA CYS A 282 -2.49 7.72 -73.47
C CYS A 282 -3.89 7.61 -72.84
N PHE A 283 -4.85 6.85 -73.39
CA PHE A 283 -6.16 6.70 -72.75
C PHE A 283 -6.74 5.31 -72.94
N ARG A 284 -6.28 4.35 -72.13
CA ARG A 284 -6.96 3.06 -71.95
C ARG A 284 -7.03 2.74 -70.46
N MET A 285 -8.23 2.82 -69.87
CA MET A 285 -8.43 2.41 -68.48
C MET A 285 -8.40 0.87 -68.39
N PRO A 286 -7.63 0.27 -67.48
CA PRO A 286 -7.64 -1.17 -67.28
C PRO A 286 -8.97 -1.62 -66.67
N ARG A 287 -9.51 -2.75 -67.15
CA ARG A 287 -10.66 -3.43 -66.53
C ARG A 287 -10.17 -4.62 -65.72
N CYS A 288 -10.77 -4.85 -64.55
CA CYS A 288 -10.52 -6.06 -63.78
C CYS A 288 -11.01 -7.30 -64.57
N THR A 289 -10.15 -8.31 -64.73
CA THR A 289 -10.48 -9.56 -65.44
C THR A 289 -11.44 -10.46 -64.66
N THR A 290 -11.55 -10.27 -63.34
CA THR A 290 -12.42 -11.07 -62.47
C THR A 290 -13.83 -10.50 -62.34
N CYS A 291 -14.00 -9.17 -62.26
CA CYS A 291 -15.30 -8.52 -62.02
C CYS A 291 -15.73 -7.47 -63.06
N GLY A 292 -14.85 -7.08 -63.99
CA GLY A 292 -15.19 -6.13 -65.07
C GLY A 292 -15.24 -4.64 -64.67
N GLY A 293 -15.03 -4.28 -63.40
CA GLY A 293 -15.06 -2.89 -62.90
C GLY A 293 -13.85 -2.03 -63.31
N PHE A 294 -13.97 -0.70 -63.15
CA PHE A 294 -12.93 0.30 -63.42
C PHE A 294 -12.25 0.77 -62.12
N GLY A 295 -10.93 0.69 -62.03
CA GLY A 295 -10.15 1.23 -60.90
C GLY A 295 -9.79 2.71 -61.10
N ARG A 296 -9.70 3.50 -60.01
CA ARG A 296 -9.17 4.88 -60.03
C ARG A 296 -7.69 4.89 -59.63
N GLU A 297 -6.88 5.66 -60.34
CA GLU A 297 -5.48 5.95 -59.97
C GLU A 297 -5.44 6.91 -58.77
N THR A 298 -4.82 6.49 -57.68
CA THR A 298 -4.30 7.40 -56.66
C THR A 298 -2.81 7.58 -56.88
N ARG A 299 -2.41 8.84 -57.07
CA ARG A 299 -1.05 9.26 -57.37
C ARG A 299 -0.22 9.26 -56.07
N MET A 300 0.67 8.29 -55.93
CA MET A 300 1.79 8.37 -54.97
C MET A 300 3.09 8.50 -55.76
N ASP A 301 3.82 9.57 -55.43
CA ASP A 301 5.19 9.96 -55.75
C ASP A 301 5.96 9.31 -56.93
N SER A 302 6.47 10.22 -57.75
CA SER A 302 6.99 10.12 -59.13
C SER A 302 8.06 9.07 -59.49
N HIS A 303 8.50 8.16 -58.62
CA HIS A 303 9.62 7.27 -58.96
C HIS A 303 9.52 5.80 -58.55
N LYS A 304 8.35 5.29 -58.12
CA LYS A 304 8.10 3.84 -58.00
C LYS A 304 6.66 3.50 -58.41
N MET A 305 6.47 2.75 -59.49
CA MET A 305 5.15 2.19 -59.86
C MET A 305 4.67 1.26 -58.75
N THR A 306 3.72 1.70 -57.94
CA THR A 306 3.06 0.90 -56.91
C THR A 306 1.90 0.09 -57.49
N SER A 307 1.74 -1.12 -56.95
CA SER A 307 0.66 -2.08 -57.20
C SER A 307 -0.73 -1.43 -57.20
N VAL A 308 -1.51 -1.66 -58.26
CA VAL A 308 -2.90 -1.19 -58.37
C VAL A 308 -3.83 -2.29 -57.85
N VAL A 309 -4.60 -1.96 -56.81
CA VAL A 309 -5.55 -2.87 -56.15
C VAL A 309 -6.96 -2.57 -56.64
N CYS A 310 -7.75 -3.60 -56.95
CA CYS A 310 -9.15 -3.49 -57.32
C CYS A 310 -10.03 -3.32 -56.07
N ASP A 311 -10.71 -2.17 -55.96
CA ASP A 311 -11.57 -1.82 -54.82
C ASP A 311 -12.85 -2.68 -54.71
N SER A 312 -13.30 -3.28 -55.82
CA SER A 312 -14.50 -4.13 -55.83
C SER A 312 -14.22 -5.61 -55.57
N CYS A 313 -12.95 -6.00 -55.36
CA CYS A 313 -12.56 -7.41 -55.27
C CYS A 313 -11.48 -7.71 -54.22
N ASP A 314 -11.39 -6.89 -53.16
CA ASP A 314 -10.50 -7.06 -52.00
C ASP A 314 -9.09 -7.55 -52.36
N GLY A 315 -8.53 -6.95 -53.42
CA GLY A 315 -7.11 -7.04 -53.76
C GLY A 315 -6.58 -8.37 -54.30
N THR A 316 -7.42 -9.29 -54.77
CA THR A 316 -6.96 -10.56 -55.37
C THR A 316 -6.87 -10.56 -56.90
N GLY A 317 -7.32 -9.49 -57.57
CA GLY A 317 -7.33 -9.39 -59.04
C GLY A 317 -6.03 -8.80 -59.62
N ILE A 318 -5.30 -9.57 -60.43
CA ILE A 318 -4.12 -9.12 -61.17
C ILE A 318 -4.55 -8.43 -62.48
N LEU A 319 -4.25 -7.13 -62.64
CA LEU A 319 -4.46 -6.42 -63.89
C LEU A 319 -3.36 -6.78 -64.91
N GLN A 320 -3.67 -7.65 -65.88
CA GLN A 320 -2.75 -7.95 -66.98
C GLN A 320 -3.01 -7.06 -68.19
N LYS A 321 -1.96 -6.39 -68.67
CA LYS A 321 -1.95 -5.77 -70.00
C LYS A 321 -1.98 -6.90 -71.03
N LYS A 322 -3.06 -7.03 -71.79
CA LYS A 322 -3.21 -8.08 -72.80
C LYS A 322 -2.27 -7.79 -73.98
N GLU A 323 -1.09 -8.39 -73.99
CA GLU A 323 -0.22 -8.44 -75.17
C GLU A 323 -0.48 -9.73 -75.96
N PRO A 324 -0.74 -9.67 -77.28
CA PRO A 324 -0.96 -10.87 -78.08
C PRO A 324 0.35 -11.65 -78.29
N ARG A 325 0.35 -12.95 -77.98
CA ARG A 325 1.46 -13.87 -78.32
C ARG A 325 1.56 -14.06 -79.83
N VAL A 326 2.78 -13.96 -80.35
CA VAL A 326 3.14 -14.37 -81.72
C VAL A 326 3.81 -15.74 -81.61
N ALA A 327 3.21 -16.80 -82.18
CA ALA A 327 3.90 -18.06 -82.39
C ALA A 327 4.65 -17.99 -83.73
N HIS A 328 5.96 -18.23 -83.70
CA HIS A 328 6.85 -18.16 -84.86
C HIS A 328 6.65 -19.34 -85.80
N GLY A 329 6.58 -19.07 -87.11
CA GLY A 329 6.88 -20.10 -88.12
C GLY A 329 6.23 -19.91 -89.49
N GLY A 330 6.90 -19.17 -90.38
CA GLY A 330 7.01 -19.57 -91.79
C GLY A 330 6.23 -18.77 -92.86
N ILE A 331 7.01 -18.01 -93.64
CA ILE A 331 6.82 -17.63 -95.05
C ILE A 331 5.89 -16.41 -95.32
N SER A 332 6.50 -15.34 -95.86
CA SER A 332 6.00 -14.01 -96.29
C SER A 332 4.78 -14.06 -97.25
N PRO A 333 4.10 -12.94 -97.67
CA PRO A 333 4.15 -11.51 -97.28
C PRO A 333 2.72 -10.89 -97.09
N LYS A 334 2.65 -9.55 -97.00
CA LYS A 334 1.51 -8.62 -97.20
C LYS A 334 0.95 -7.93 -95.94
N VAL A 335 1.12 -6.61 -95.93
CA VAL A 335 0.46 -5.67 -95.04
C VAL A 335 -1.03 -5.69 -95.38
N TYR A 336 -1.85 -6.26 -94.49
CA TYR A 336 -3.30 -6.17 -94.58
C TYR A 336 -3.86 -5.55 -93.30
N TYR A 337 -4.59 -4.45 -93.50
CA TYR A 337 -5.47 -3.85 -92.52
C TYR A 337 -6.59 -4.84 -92.17
N VAL A 338 -6.76 -5.16 -90.88
CA VAL A 338 -7.89 -6.00 -90.43
C VAL A 338 -9.11 -5.12 -90.19
N LYS A 339 -10.19 -5.45 -90.91
CA LYS A 339 -11.55 -4.92 -90.83
C LYS A 339 -12.10 -5.11 -89.40
N MET A 340 -12.45 -4.02 -88.72
CA MET A 340 -13.12 -4.05 -87.42
C MET A 340 -14.57 -4.52 -87.60
N SER A 341 -15.01 -5.50 -86.80
CA SER A 341 -16.43 -5.75 -86.55
C SER A 341 -16.95 -4.76 -85.50
N ALA A 342 -18.12 -4.21 -85.83
CA ALA A 342 -18.94 -3.23 -85.14
C ALA A 342 -18.78 -3.08 -83.61
N GLY A 343 -18.67 -1.81 -83.17
CA GLY A 343 -19.06 -1.42 -81.81
C GLY A 343 -18.04 -0.58 -81.04
N THR A 344 -17.75 0.64 -81.49
CA THR A 344 -17.49 1.80 -80.60
C THR A 344 -17.42 3.07 -81.45
N VAL A 345 -18.45 3.90 -81.34
CA VAL A 345 -18.58 5.19 -82.01
C VAL A 345 -17.59 6.16 -81.35
N PHE A 346 -16.61 6.64 -82.12
CA PHE A 346 -15.78 7.76 -81.73
C PHE A 346 -16.66 9.01 -81.86
N ASP A 347 -17.16 9.54 -80.74
CA ASP A 347 -17.97 10.76 -80.77
C ASP A 347 -17.05 11.97 -81.03
N LEU A 348 -16.99 12.36 -82.31
CA LEU A 348 -16.24 13.51 -82.79
C LEU A 348 -16.70 14.81 -82.11
N GLN A 349 -17.97 14.88 -81.68
CA GLN A 349 -18.55 16.04 -81.04
C GLN A 349 -18.00 16.22 -79.61
N SER A 350 -17.89 15.14 -78.84
CA SER A 350 -17.23 15.13 -77.53
C SER A 350 -15.73 15.47 -77.61
N ALA A 351 -15.03 14.99 -78.64
CA ALA A 351 -13.61 15.31 -78.83
C ALA A 351 -13.38 16.79 -79.19
N GLN A 352 -14.24 17.36 -80.02
CA GLN A 352 -14.21 18.79 -80.35
C GLN A 352 -14.55 19.66 -79.13
N GLN A 353 -15.50 19.24 -78.30
CA GLN A 353 -15.87 19.98 -77.09
C GLN A 353 -14.76 19.95 -76.03
N ALA A 354 -14.08 18.82 -75.85
CA ALA A 354 -12.95 18.71 -74.93
C ALA A 354 -11.76 19.58 -75.35
N PHE A 355 -11.52 19.70 -76.67
CA PHE A 355 -10.50 20.60 -77.20
C PHE A 355 -10.87 22.07 -76.99
N LYS A 356 -12.12 22.45 -77.28
CA LYS A 356 -12.65 23.81 -77.02
C LYS A 356 -12.52 24.20 -75.54
N ASN A 357 -12.97 23.35 -74.63
CA ASN A 357 -12.89 23.62 -73.18
C ASN A 357 -11.45 23.82 -72.70
N ARG A 358 -10.48 23.12 -73.31
CA ARG A 358 -9.07 23.23 -72.94
C ARG A 358 -8.41 24.47 -73.52
N THR A 359 -8.81 24.90 -74.71
CA THR A 359 -8.40 26.19 -75.28
C THR A 359 -9.03 27.38 -74.57
N GLU A 360 -10.28 27.26 -74.09
CA GLU A 360 -10.96 28.29 -73.29
C GLU A 360 -10.35 28.41 -71.87
N GLN A 361 -9.92 27.30 -71.26
CA GLN A 361 -9.16 27.32 -70.01
C GLN A 361 -7.78 27.97 -70.16
N LEU A 362 -7.12 27.78 -71.30
CA LEU A 362 -5.83 28.41 -71.59
C LEU A 362 -5.97 29.89 -71.93
N SER A 363 -7.05 30.31 -72.60
CA SER A 363 -7.32 31.74 -72.83
C SER A 363 -7.71 32.47 -71.53
N GLY A 364 -8.49 31.84 -70.65
CA GLY A 364 -8.81 32.41 -69.33
C GLY A 364 -7.60 32.55 -68.39
N TRP A 365 -6.54 31.78 -68.62
CA TRP A 365 -5.26 31.91 -67.89
C TRP A 365 -4.37 33.05 -68.43
N LEU A 366 -4.57 33.45 -69.69
CA LEU A 366 -3.82 34.52 -70.36
C LEU A 366 -4.47 35.91 -70.23
N ASP A 367 -5.77 35.99 -69.89
CA ASP A 367 -6.48 37.25 -69.60
C ASP A 367 -6.38 37.71 -68.11
N MET A 368 -5.61 37.01 -67.27
CA MET A 368 -5.36 37.36 -65.85
C MET A 368 -3.91 37.80 -65.55
N GLN A 369 -3.14 38.24 -66.56
CA GLN A 369 -1.84 38.90 -66.37
C GLN A 369 -1.80 40.31 -66.93
#